data_AF-A0A6P1ZHI3-F1
#
_entry.id   AF-A0A6P1ZHI3-F1
#
_cell.length_a   1.000
_cell.length_b   1.000
_cell.length_c   1.000
_cell.angle_alpha   90.00
_cell.angle_beta   90.00
_cell.angle_gamma   90.00
#
_symmetry.space_group_name_H-M   'P 1'
#
loop_
_entity.id
_entity.type
_entity.pdbx_description
1 polymer ?
#
loop_
_entity_poly.entity_id
_entity_poly.type
_entity_poly.pdbx_seq_one_letter_code
_entity_poly.pdbx_strand_id
1 'polypeptide(L)'
;MLGVLAVALLLMLQYQTTWARLKDIKVFHITLGVLAVIVSIAGVYMLLALKRVMIQYPEAFAVDPSLQSFVSVARSIPLASTFWPFFAAVVLAAPAAAGGLGLLWLLMRRNKEDYGRDYYAYAFKRSAKFALAFGVLAACAVAWHAVWLAPRISELGLASIDLMKPEWMGLAVSILAMLTACILWGVIAASKTPLRQKPTAWLAAMLFFVSVLGEGLVLSRLYTLF
;
A
#
# COMPACT_ATOMS: atom_id res chain seq x y z
N MET A 1 7.90 17.44 -3.76
CA MET A 1 7.52 16.02 -3.69
C MET A 1 8.71 15.09 -3.63
N LEU A 2 9.56 15.05 -4.67
CA LEU A 2 10.76 14.21 -4.67
C LEU A 2 11.67 14.48 -3.46
N GLY A 3 11.81 15.74 -3.03
CA GLY A 3 12.55 16.08 -1.81
C GLY A 3 11.99 15.43 -0.54
N VAL A 4 10.67 15.31 -0.38
CA VAL A 4 10.06 14.65 0.79
C VAL A 4 10.34 13.15 0.77
N LEU A 5 10.23 12.51 -0.39
CA LEU A 5 10.56 11.09 -0.55
C LEU A 5 12.06 10.83 -0.39
N ALA A 6 12.92 11.75 -0.83
CA ALA A 6 14.36 11.70 -0.59
C ALA A 6 14.67 11.78 0.91
N VAL A 7 14.02 12.67 1.67
CA VAL A 7 14.15 12.72 3.13
C VAL A 7 13.67 11.42 3.77
N ALA A 8 12.53 10.87 3.34
CA ALA A 8 12.06 9.57 3.83
C ALA A 8 13.09 8.45 3.57
N LEU A 9 13.66 8.40 2.37
CA LEU A 9 14.70 7.44 2.00
C LEU A 9 15.96 7.61 2.87
N LEU A 10 16.40 8.85 3.08
CA LEU A 10 17.55 9.14 3.95
C LEU A 10 17.31 8.67 5.39
N LEU A 11 16.12 8.92 5.93
CA LEU A 11 15.74 8.42 7.25
C LEU A 11 15.70 6.89 7.29
N MET A 12 15.17 6.22 6.25
CA MET A 12 15.19 4.75 6.17
C MET A 12 16.62 4.18 6.10
N LEU A 13 17.50 4.80 5.30
CA LEU A 13 18.91 4.40 5.22
C LEU A 13 19.63 4.60 6.54
N GLN A 14 19.39 5.73 7.21
CA GLN A 14 19.93 5.99 8.55
C GLN A 14 19.40 4.95 9.54
N TYR A 15 18.11 4.67 9.56
CA TYR A 15 17.51 3.63 10.40
C TYR A 15 18.23 2.29 10.16
N GLN A 16 18.38 1.84 8.91
CA GLN A 16 19.01 0.57 8.61
C GLN A 16 20.51 0.51 9.00
N THR A 17 21.27 1.57 8.74
CA THR A 17 22.74 1.57 8.90
C THR A 17 23.21 1.85 10.32
N THR A 18 22.35 2.44 11.17
CA THR A 18 22.73 2.85 12.52
C THR A 18 22.34 1.86 13.61
N TRP A 19 21.62 0.77 13.29
CA TRP A 19 21.19 -0.25 14.26
C TRP A 19 22.32 -0.74 15.16
N ALA A 20 23.46 -1.12 14.59
CA ALA A 20 24.60 -1.63 15.36
C ALA A 20 25.15 -0.60 16.38
N ARG A 21 25.07 0.70 16.06
CA ARG A 21 25.56 1.79 16.92
C ARG A 21 24.53 2.25 17.95
N LEU A 22 23.24 2.12 17.63
CA LEU A 22 22.13 2.65 18.43
C LEU A 22 21.32 1.56 19.14
N LYS A 23 21.75 0.30 19.09
CA LYS A 23 21.07 -0.84 19.73
C LYS A 23 20.78 -0.63 21.23
N ASP A 24 21.64 0.14 21.90
CA ASP A 24 21.53 0.44 23.33
C ASP A 24 20.65 1.68 23.60
N ILE A 25 20.41 2.54 22.60
CA ILE A 25 19.54 3.72 22.67
C ILE A 25 18.28 3.48 21.82
N LYS A 26 17.48 2.49 22.24
CA LYS A 26 16.30 2.00 21.49
C LYS A 26 15.31 3.11 21.12
N VAL A 27 15.08 4.05 22.03
CA VAL A 27 14.12 5.16 21.82
C VAL A 27 14.50 5.97 20.58
N PHE A 28 15.77 6.36 20.46
CA PHE A 28 16.24 7.16 19.33
C PHE A 28 16.11 6.41 18.00
N HIS A 29 16.43 5.10 17.99
CA HIS A 29 16.26 4.28 16.79
C HIS A 29 14.79 4.12 16.38
N ILE A 30 13.89 3.92 17.34
CA ILE A 30 12.44 3.87 17.12
C ILE A 30 11.95 5.20 16.55
N THR A 31 12.36 6.34 17.13
CA THR A 31 11.99 7.67 16.64
C THR A 31 12.40 7.86 15.18
N LEU A 32 13.60 7.40 14.80
CA LEU A 32 14.08 7.49 13.42
C LEU A 32 13.19 6.68 12.47
N GLY A 33 12.79 5.47 12.86
CA GLY A 33 11.85 4.64 12.10
C GLY A 33 10.46 5.27 11.98
N VAL A 34 9.92 5.82 13.07
CA VAL A 34 8.61 6.50 13.07
C VAL A 34 8.64 7.74 12.18
N LEU A 35 9.69 8.56 12.25
CA LEU A 35 9.86 9.71 11.38
C LEU A 35 9.93 9.29 9.91
N ALA A 36 10.67 8.23 9.58
CA ALA A 36 10.72 7.70 8.22
C ALA A 36 9.32 7.34 7.70
N VAL A 37 8.50 6.66 8.52
CA VAL A 37 7.11 6.32 8.17
C VAL A 37 6.25 7.56 7.95
N ILE A 38 6.28 8.53 8.86
CA ILE A 38 5.48 9.76 8.75
C ILE A 38 5.85 10.52 7.47
N VAL A 39 7.14 10.68 7.19
CA VAL A 39 7.61 11.40 6.00
C VAL A 39 7.27 10.63 4.71
N SER A 40 7.34 9.28 4.72
CA SER A 40 6.87 8.46 3.59
C SER A 40 5.38 8.65 3.32
N ILE A 41 4.54 8.61 4.37
CA ILE A 41 3.09 8.82 4.25
C ILE A 41 2.80 10.23 3.69
N ALA A 42 3.49 11.25 4.20
CA ALA A 42 3.38 12.62 3.67
C ALA A 42 3.82 12.69 2.20
N GLY A 43 4.88 11.99 1.81
CA GLY A 43 5.32 11.91 0.43
C GLY A 43 4.29 11.28 -0.50
N VAL A 44 3.66 10.18 -0.08
CA VAL A 44 2.57 9.51 -0.81
C VAL A 44 1.36 10.43 -0.95
N TYR A 45 0.95 11.08 0.15
CA TYR A 45 -0.14 12.07 0.12
C TYR A 45 0.12 13.16 -0.91
N MET A 46 1.33 13.75 -0.91
CA MET A 46 1.69 14.82 -1.84
C MET A 46 1.70 14.35 -3.29
N LEU A 47 2.19 13.14 -3.58
CA LEU A 47 2.16 12.57 -4.93
C LEU A 47 0.72 12.38 -5.44
N LEU A 48 -0.16 11.83 -4.62
CA LEU A 48 -1.56 11.64 -4.99
C LEU A 48 -2.29 12.97 -5.14
N ALA A 49 -2.02 13.93 -4.25
CA ALA A 49 -2.58 15.27 -4.34
C ALA A 49 -2.14 15.96 -5.63
N LEU A 50 -0.86 15.83 -6.02
CA LEU A 50 -0.38 16.35 -7.30
C LEU A 50 -1.08 15.69 -8.48
N LYS A 51 -1.17 14.36 -8.49
CA LYS A 51 -1.89 13.64 -9.56
C LYS A 51 -3.31 14.19 -9.71
N ARG A 52 -4.03 14.36 -8.60
CA ARG A 52 -5.37 14.94 -8.58
C ARG A 52 -5.41 16.34 -9.18
N VAL A 53 -4.51 17.23 -8.74
CA VAL A 53 -4.45 18.63 -9.23
C VAL A 53 -4.15 18.67 -10.73
N MET A 54 -3.18 17.89 -11.19
CA MET A 54 -2.79 17.85 -12.61
C MET A 54 -3.94 17.38 -13.51
N ILE A 55 -4.82 16.53 -12.99
CA ILE A 55 -5.95 16.02 -13.78
C ILE A 55 -7.17 16.96 -13.70
N GLN A 56 -7.52 17.45 -12.51
CA GLN A 56 -8.75 18.22 -12.31
C GLN A 56 -8.61 19.70 -12.63
N TYR A 57 -7.42 20.26 -12.46
CA TYR A 57 -7.17 21.68 -12.64
C TYR A 57 -5.89 21.94 -13.46
N PRO A 58 -5.75 21.34 -14.67
CA PRO A 58 -4.54 21.49 -15.48
C PRO A 58 -4.25 22.96 -15.81
N GLU A 59 -5.29 23.75 -16.08
CA GLU A 59 -5.15 25.17 -16.44
C GLU A 59 -4.73 26.03 -15.24
N ALA A 60 -5.27 25.77 -14.04
CA ALA A 60 -4.92 26.53 -12.83
C ALA A 60 -3.42 26.37 -12.50
N PHE A 61 -2.87 25.18 -12.71
CA PHE A 61 -1.45 24.93 -12.49
C PHE A 61 -0.56 25.45 -13.62
N ALA A 62 -1.09 25.55 -14.85
CA ALA A 62 -0.38 26.20 -15.96
C ALA A 62 -0.22 27.71 -15.71
N VAL A 63 -1.17 28.34 -15.02
CA VAL A 63 -1.14 29.77 -14.67
C VAL A 63 -0.23 30.06 -13.47
N ASP A 64 -0.31 29.26 -12.41
CA ASP A 64 0.57 29.37 -11.23
C ASP A 64 1.10 27.99 -10.76
N PRO A 65 2.30 27.59 -11.24
CA PRO A 65 2.94 26.34 -10.83
C PRO A 65 3.72 26.45 -9.51
N SER A 66 3.44 27.47 -8.67
CA SER A 66 4.16 27.66 -7.40
C SER A 66 3.85 26.55 -6.38
N LEU A 67 4.81 26.34 -5.47
CA LEU A 67 4.62 25.44 -4.32
C LEU A 67 3.43 25.88 -3.45
N GLN A 68 3.18 27.19 -3.36
CA GLN A 68 2.09 27.74 -2.56
C GLN A 68 0.73 27.40 -3.17
N SER A 69 0.57 27.54 -4.48
CA SER A 69 -0.61 27.11 -5.23
C SER A 69 -0.85 25.60 -5.09
N PHE A 70 0.19 24.78 -5.22
CA PHE A 70 0.06 23.34 -4.99
C PHE A 70 -0.44 23.02 -3.56
N VAL A 71 0.18 23.63 -2.55
CA VAL A 71 -0.12 23.37 -1.14
C VAL A 71 -1.53 23.84 -0.77
N SER A 72 -2.02 24.93 -1.35
CA SER A 72 -3.39 25.40 -1.09
C SER A 72 -4.42 24.40 -1.61
N VAL A 73 -4.26 23.89 -2.84
CA VAL A 73 -5.19 22.92 -3.43
C VAL A 73 -5.09 21.55 -2.75
N ALA A 74 -3.89 21.11 -2.36
CA ALA A 74 -3.71 19.88 -1.61
C ALA A 74 -4.46 19.93 -0.26
N ARG A 75 -4.38 21.05 0.46
CA ARG A 75 -5.07 21.24 1.75
C ARG A 75 -6.59 21.34 1.63
N SER A 76 -7.10 21.71 0.45
CA SER A 76 -8.54 21.89 0.21
C SER A 76 -9.22 20.67 -0.40
N ILE A 77 -8.64 19.47 -0.30
CA ILE A 77 -9.29 18.23 -0.77
C ILE A 77 -10.56 17.98 0.05
N PRO A 78 -11.75 17.91 -0.57
CA PRO A 78 -13.00 17.67 0.15
C PRO A 78 -12.98 16.34 0.91
N LEU A 79 -13.61 16.29 2.09
CA LEU A 79 -13.70 15.05 2.89
C LEU A 79 -14.48 13.93 2.18
N ALA A 80 -15.44 14.29 1.33
CA ALA A 80 -16.21 13.35 0.51
C ALA A 80 -15.51 12.96 -0.81
N SER A 81 -14.21 13.26 -0.96
CA SER A 81 -13.43 12.81 -2.11
C SER A 81 -13.03 11.34 -1.98
N THR A 82 -13.02 10.63 -3.10
CA THR A 82 -12.43 9.27 -3.28
C THR A 82 -10.92 9.23 -3.00
N PHE A 83 -10.27 10.41 -2.92
CA PHE A 83 -8.87 10.55 -2.54
C PHE A 83 -8.57 9.87 -1.21
N TRP A 84 -9.42 10.07 -0.20
CA TRP A 84 -9.19 9.56 1.15
C TRP A 84 -9.22 8.03 1.25
N PRO A 85 -10.25 7.33 0.73
CA PRO A 85 -10.23 5.87 0.74
C PRO A 85 -9.10 5.30 -0.10
N PHE A 86 -8.75 5.92 -1.25
CA PHE A 86 -7.62 5.47 -2.04
C PHE A 86 -6.28 5.68 -1.32
N PHE A 87 -6.08 6.84 -0.70
CA PHE A 87 -4.90 7.12 0.12
C PHE A 87 -4.78 6.12 1.28
N ALA A 88 -5.89 5.83 1.97
CA ALA A 88 -5.93 4.82 3.01
C ALA A 88 -5.57 3.43 2.46
N ALA A 89 -6.09 3.04 1.28
CA ALA A 89 -5.76 1.76 0.65
C ALA A 89 -4.26 1.62 0.38
N VAL A 90 -3.62 2.66 -0.16
CA VAL A 90 -2.16 2.66 -0.42
C VAL A 90 -1.35 2.58 0.88
N VAL A 91 -1.69 3.42 1.86
CA VAL A 91 -0.94 3.50 3.13
C VAL A 91 -1.06 2.20 3.93
N LEU A 92 -2.23 1.55 3.92
CA LEU A 92 -2.47 0.29 4.62
C LEU A 92 -1.94 -0.92 3.83
N ALA A 93 -1.92 -0.86 2.49
CA ALA A 93 -1.33 -1.91 1.67
C ALA A 93 0.20 -1.96 1.79
N ALA A 94 0.88 -0.84 2.05
CA ALA A 94 2.34 -0.80 2.21
C ALA A 94 2.89 -1.74 3.31
N PRO A 95 2.41 -1.70 4.57
CA PRO A 95 2.83 -2.65 5.59
C PRO A 95 2.36 -4.09 5.31
N ALA A 96 1.23 -4.29 4.62
CA ALA A 96 0.81 -5.61 4.15
C ALA A 96 1.83 -6.19 3.16
N ALA A 97 2.27 -5.37 2.19
CA ALA A 97 3.31 -5.69 1.23
C ALA A 97 4.64 -6.02 1.93
N ALA A 98 5.03 -5.23 2.94
CA ALA A 98 6.24 -5.49 3.70
C ALA A 98 6.19 -6.86 4.40
N GLY A 99 5.05 -7.24 4.99
CA GLY A 99 4.83 -8.56 5.55
C GLY A 99 4.93 -9.67 4.49
N GLY A 100 4.23 -9.51 3.36
CA GLY A 100 4.22 -10.46 2.25
C GLY A 100 5.58 -10.66 1.59
N LEU A 101 6.28 -9.58 1.26
CA LEU A 101 7.64 -9.60 0.72
C LEU A 101 8.64 -10.13 1.74
N GLY A 102 8.42 -9.88 3.03
CA GLY A 102 9.20 -10.49 4.11
C GLY A 102 9.14 -12.02 4.10
N LEU A 103 7.98 -12.62 3.78
CA LEU A 103 7.88 -14.07 3.58
C LEU A 103 8.78 -14.55 2.45
N LEU A 104 8.73 -13.89 1.31
CA LEU A 104 9.54 -14.26 0.13
C LEU A 104 11.04 -14.09 0.42
N TRP A 105 11.41 -13.00 1.08
CA TRP A 105 12.79 -12.75 1.50
C TRP A 105 13.32 -13.86 2.40
N LEU A 106 12.54 -14.29 3.40
CA LEU A 106 12.89 -15.40 4.28
C LEU A 106 13.07 -16.72 3.50
N LEU A 107 12.26 -16.98 2.48
CA LEU A 107 12.43 -18.17 1.63
C LEU A 107 13.72 -18.11 0.80
N MET A 108 14.03 -16.95 0.23
CA MET A 108 15.21 -16.75 -0.62
C MET A 108 16.52 -16.78 0.17
N ARG A 109 16.52 -16.35 1.43
CA ARG A 109 17.73 -16.34 2.28
C ARG A 109 17.90 -17.55 3.17
N ARG A 110 16.93 -18.47 3.21
CA ARG A 110 17.00 -19.67 4.06
C ARG A 110 18.28 -20.48 3.93
N ASN A 111 18.83 -20.60 2.73
CA ASN A 111 20.06 -21.38 2.48
C ASN A 111 21.34 -20.54 2.62
N LYS A 112 21.23 -19.23 2.87
CA LYS A 112 22.36 -18.30 2.96
C LYS A 112 22.69 -17.90 4.40
N GLU A 113 21.72 -18.00 5.31
CA GLU A 113 21.86 -17.55 6.70
C GLU A 113 21.33 -18.64 7.63
N ASP A 114 22.18 -19.13 8.55
CA ASP A 114 21.84 -20.21 9.48
C ASP A 114 21.33 -19.67 10.82
N TYR A 115 20.15 -19.05 10.80
CA TYR A 115 19.46 -18.63 12.03
C TYR A 115 18.70 -19.78 12.72
N GLY A 116 18.80 -21.01 12.20
CA GLY A 116 18.07 -22.16 12.70
C GLY A 116 16.60 -22.23 12.28
N ARG A 117 16.06 -23.46 12.23
CA ARG A 117 14.70 -23.75 11.73
C ARG A 117 13.60 -23.02 12.52
N ASP A 118 13.76 -22.90 13.83
CA ASP A 118 12.72 -22.36 14.71
C ASP A 118 12.59 -20.85 14.55
N TYR A 119 13.70 -20.14 14.36
CA TYR A 119 13.69 -18.73 14.01
C TYR A 119 12.94 -18.50 12.69
N TYR A 120 13.26 -19.26 11.64
CA TYR A 120 12.56 -19.14 10.37
C TYR A 120 11.07 -19.45 10.51
N ALA A 121 10.69 -20.47 11.27
CA ALA A 121 9.28 -20.79 11.49
C ALA A 121 8.55 -19.66 12.24
N TYR A 122 9.20 -19.06 13.25
CA TYR A 122 8.68 -17.90 13.98
C TYR A 122 8.55 -16.67 13.08
N ALA A 123 9.63 -16.27 12.41
CA ALA A 123 9.68 -15.08 11.55
C ALA A 123 8.69 -15.20 10.40
N PHE A 124 8.59 -16.37 9.76
CA PHE A 124 7.65 -16.62 8.67
C PHE A 124 6.20 -16.45 9.15
N LYS A 125 5.84 -17.00 10.31
CA LYS A 125 4.50 -16.77 10.89
C LYS A 125 4.27 -15.31 11.24
N ARG A 126 5.25 -14.63 11.80
CA ARG A 126 5.14 -13.22 12.20
C ARG A 126 4.91 -12.32 10.98
N SER A 127 5.67 -12.54 9.91
CA SER A 127 5.50 -11.85 8.64
C SER A 127 4.11 -12.09 8.04
N ALA A 128 3.60 -13.33 8.06
CA ALA A 128 2.24 -13.64 7.59
C ALA A 128 1.15 -12.97 8.44
N LYS A 129 1.28 -12.96 9.78
CA LYS A 129 0.35 -12.25 10.66
C LYS A 129 0.33 -10.75 10.40
N PHE A 130 1.51 -10.16 10.17
CA PHE A 130 1.63 -8.74 9.85
C PHE A 130 1.00 -8.43 8.48
N ALA A 131 1.29 -9.25 7.47
CA ALA A 131 0.67 -9.15 6.14
C ALA A 131 -0.85 -9.26 6.21
N LEU A 132 -1.38 -10.23 6.96
CA LEU A 132 -2.82 -10.41 7.17
C LEU A 132 -3.45 -9.20 7.87
N ALA A 133 -2.88 -8.74 8.99
CA ALA A 133 -3.48 -7.67 9.79
C ALA A 133 -3.65 -6.39 8.95
N PHE A 134 -2.61 -5.99 8.23
CA PHE A 134 -2.67 -4.82 7.36
C PHE A 134 -3.39 -5.10 6.03
N GLY A 135 -3.34 -6.33 5.52
CA GLY A 135 -4.05 -6.74 4.32
C GLY A 135 -5.57 -6.65 4.48
N VAL A 136 -6.10 -7.04 5.64
CA VAL A 136 -7.53 -6.88 5.96
C VAL A 136 -7.90 -5.40 6.01
N LEU A 137 -7.07 -4.57 6.66
CA LEU A 137 -7.30 -3.12 6.71
C LEU A 137 -7.24 -2.49 5.30
N ALA A 138 -6.30 -2.93 4.47
CA ALA A 138 -6.20 -2.50 3.07
C ALA A 138 -7.42 -2.95 2.26
N ALA A 139 -7.91 -4.17 2.46
CA ALA A 139 -9.14 -4.67 1.82
C ALA A 139 -10.36 -3.83 2.22
N CYS A 140 -10.49 -3.45 3.49
CA CYS A 140 -11.54 -2.53 3.94
C CYS A 140 -11.43 -1.16 3.27
N ALA A 141 -10.23 -0.61 3.12
CA ALA A 141 -10.02 0.66 2.45
C ALA A 141 -10.31 0.59 0.93
N VAL A 142 -9.97 -0.53 0.27
CA VAL A 142 -10.36 -0.80 -1.12
C VAL A 142 -11.88 -0.92 -1.26
N ALA A 143 -12.56 -1.63 -0.35
CA ALA A 143 -14.01 -1.71 -0.35
C ALA A 143 -14.65 -0.33 -0.11
N TRP A 144 -14.08 0.48 0.77
CA TRP A 144 -14.50 1.87 0.98
C TRP A 144 -14.31 2.70 -0.30
N HIS A 145 -13.18 2.53 -0.99
CA HIS A 145 -12.92 3.18 -2.28
C HIS A 145 -13.98 2.79 -3.31
N ALA A 146 -14.27 1.50 -3.45
CA ALA A 146 -15.29 0.95 -4.34
C ALA A 146 -16.67 1.59 -4.12
N VAL A 147 -17.11 1.69 -2.86
CA VAL A 147 -18.41 2.27 -2.51
C VAL A 147 -18.46 3.76 -2.86
N TRP A 148 -17.38 4.50 -2.62
CA TRP A 148 -17.34 5.93 -2.96
C TRP A 148 -17.21 6.21 -4.46
N LEU A 149 -16.68 5.24 -5.21
CA LEU A 149 -16.52 5.32 -6.65
C LEU A 149 -17.84 5.01 -7.38
N ALA A 150 -18.66 4.10 -6.85
CA ALA A 150 -19.86 3.60 -7.51
C ALA A 150 -20.88 4.70 -7.92
N PRO A 151 -21.21 5.70 -7.09
CA PRO A 151 -22.09 6.80 -7.50
C PRO A 151 -21.50 7.64 -8.64
N ARG A 152 -20.19 7.90 -8.60
CA ARG A 152 -19.50 8.69 -9.63
C ARG A 152 -19.41 7.93 -10.97
N ILE A 153 -19.25 6.61 -10.92
CA ILE A 153 -19.34 5.74 -12.10
C ILE A 153 -20.76 5.81 -12.68
N SER A 154 -21.79 5.79 -11.83
CA SER A 154 -23.19 5.93 -12.26
C SER A 154 -23.47 7.28 -12.95
N GLU A 155 -22.97 8.38 -12.40
CA GLU A 155 -23.10 9.74 -12.96
C GLU A 155 -22.41 9.88 -14.34
N LEU A 156 -21.35 9.10 -14.60
CA LEU A 156 -20.67 9.04 -15.90
C LEU A 156 -21.44 8.21 -16.95
N GLY A 157 -22.69 7.82 -16.69
CA GLY A 157 -23.48 6.97 -17.59
C GLY A 157 -23.04 5.50 -17.59
N LEU A 158 -22.24 5.09 -16.60
CA LEU A 158 -21.78 3.71 -16.41
C LEU A 158 -22.60 2.99 -15.32
N ALA A 159 -23.85 3.44 -15.12
CA ALA A 159 -24.77 3.08 -14.02
C ALA A 159 -25.10 1.59 -13.86
N SER A 160 -24.90 0.77 -14.90
CA SER A 160 -24.92 -0.68 -14.73
C SER A 160 -23.54 -1.18 -14.30
N ILE A 161 -23.50 -1.93 -13.20
CA ILE A 161 -22.36 -2.81 -12.90
C ILE A 161 -22.22 -3.73 -14.11
N ASP A 162 -21.19 -3.48 -14.89
CA ASP A 162 -20.90 -4.22 -16.11
C ASP A 162 -19.47 -4.74 -16.01
N LEU A 163 -19.35 -6.02 -15.66
CA LEU A 163 -18.05 -6.70 -15.53
C LEU A 163 -17.29 -6.80 -16.86
N MET A 164 -17.94 -6.48 -17.99
CA MET A 164 -17.27 -6.35 -19.28
C MET A 164 -16.50 -5.04 -19.40
N LYS A 165 -16.79 -4.06 -18.53
CA LYS A 165 -16.03 -2.80 -18.50
C LYS A 165 -14.74 -2.96 -17.68
N PRO A 166 -13.60 -2.49 -18.20
CA PRO A 166 -12.30 -2.66 -17.54
C PRO A 166 -12.24 -2.14 -16.11
N GLU A 167 -12.93 -1.04 -15.79
CA GLU A 167 -12.95 -0.45 -14.46
C GLU A 167 -13.66 -1.32 -13.41
N TRP A 168 -14.83 -1.87 -13.74
CA TRP A 168 -15.56 -2.77 -12.85
C TRP A 168 -14.83 -4.11 -12.69
N MET A 169 -14.25 -4.62 -13.79
CA MET A 169 -13.42 -5.82 -13.74
C MET A 169 -12.16 -5.60 -12.90
N GLY A 170 -11.48 -4.46 -13.05
CA GLY A 170 -10.29 -4.11 -12.28
C GLY A 170 -10.58 -4.02 -10.78
N LEU A 171 -11.70 -3.42 -10.40
CA LEU A 171 -12.16 -3.32 -9.01
C LEU A 171 -12.53 -4.69 -8.43
N ALA A 172 -13.28 -5.50 -9.17
CA ALA A 172 -13.66 -6.84 -8.75
C ALA A 172 -12.44 -7.75 -8.55
N VAL A 173 -11.51 -7.75 -9.52
CA VAL A 173 -10.23 -8.47 -9.44
C VAL A 173 -9.41 -7.96 -8.26
N SER A 174 -9.36 -6.64 -8.04
CA SER A 174 -8.64 -6.03 -6.92
C SER A 174 -9.10 -6.58 -5.58
N ILE A 175 -10.41 -6.52 -5.33
CA ILE A 175 -11.04 -6.98 -4.09
C ILE A 175 -10.83 -8.48 -3.91
N LEU A 176 -11.15 -9.29 -4.92
CA LEU A 176 -11.07 -10.74 -4.84
C LEU A 176 -9.62 -11.20 -4.58
N ALA A 177 -8.66 -10.61 -5.30
CA ALA A 177 -7.25 -10.95 -5.15
C ALA A 177 -6.71 -10.55 -3.75
N MET A 178 -7.08 -9.38 -3.22
CA MET A 178 -6.69 -8.96 -1.87
C MET A 178 -7.26 -9.89 -0.80
N LEU A 179 -8.56 -10.19 -0.86
CA LEU A 179 -9.21 -11.08 0.10
C LEU A 179 -8.61 -12.48 0.07
N THR A 180 -8.33 -12.98 -1.13
CA THR A 180 -7.68 -14.30 -1.30
C THR A 180 -6.25 -14.27 -0.75
N ALA A 181 -5.48 -13.22 -1.00
CA ALA A 181 -4.15 -13.05 -0.41
C ALA A 181 -4.22 -13.05 1.14
N CYS A 182 -5.20 -12.36 1.72
CA CYS A 182 -5.44 -12.36 3.17
C CYS A 182 -5.74 -13.76 3.69
N ILE A 183 -6.64 -14.51 3.04
CA ILE A 183 -6.94 -15.90 3.42
C ILE A 183 -5.68 -16.76 3.43
N LEU A 184 -4.85 -16.64 2.38
CA LEU A 184 -3.60 -17.40 2.27
C LEU A 184 -2.58 -17.00 3.36
N TRP A 185 -2.45 -15.72 3.69
CA TRP A 185 -1.64 -15.28 4.83
C TRP A 185 -2.21 -15.80 6.16
N GLY A 186 -3.54 -15.88 6.30
CA GLY A 186 -4.21 -16.53 7.43
C GLY A 186 -3.85 -18.01 7.56
N VAL A 187 -3.87 -18.76 6.45
CA VAL A 187 -3.45 -20.17 6.40
C VAL A 187 -2.00 -20.32 6.87
N ILE A 188 -1.09 -19.47 6.40
CA ILE A 188 0.31 -19.49 6.82
C ILE A 188 0.44 -19.16 8.32
N ALA A 189 -0.25 -18.11 8.78
CA ALA A 189 -0.22 -17.64 10.15
C ALA A 189 -0.74 -18.69 11.16
N ALA A 190 -1.76 -19.46 10.77
CA ALA A 190 -2.37 -20.52 11.57
C ALA A 190 -1.63 -21.87 11.49
N SER A 191 -0.79 -22.07 10.47
CA SER A 191 -0.16 -23.37 10.20
C SER A 191 0.75 -23.85 11.34
N LYS A 192 0.65 -25.12 11.74
CA LYS A 192 1.64 -25.76 12.64
C LYS A 192 2.99 -25.99 11.94
N THR A 193 3.01 -26.04 10.61
CA THR A 193 4.21 -26.29 9.79
C THR A 193 4.41 -25.18 8.74
N PRO A 194 4.65 -23.93 9.16
CA PRO A 194 4.65 -22.76 8.27
C PRO A 194 5.66 -22.88 7.11
N LEU A 195 6.80 -23.53 7.34
CA LEU A 195 7.83 -23.73 6.31
C LEU A 195 7.42 -24.69 5.18
N ARG A 196 6.30 -25.40 5.31
CA ARG A 196 5.69 -26.19 4.22
C ARG A 196 4.78 -25.35 3.32
N GLN A 197 4.41 -24.14 3.75
CA GLN A 197 3.49 -23.23 3.05
C GLN A 197 4.22 -22.29 2.07
N LYS A 198 5.33 -22.73 1.47
CA LYS A 198 6.10 -21.92 0.50
C LYS A 198 5.28 -21.57 -0.75
N PRO A 199 4.55 -22.52 -1.38
CA PRO A 199 3.70 -22.21 -2.52
C PRO A 199 2.61 -21.20 -2.16
N THR A 200 2.01 -21.36 -0.97
CA THR A 200 1.01 -20.46 -0.41
C THR A 200 1.53 -19.03 -0.28
N ALA A 201 2.78 -18.84 0.14
CA ALA A 201 3.38 -17.52 0.27
C ALA A 201 3.63 -16.85 -1.08
N TRP A 202 4.08 -17.60 -2.10
CA TRP A 202 4.24 -17.08 -3.46
C TRP A 202 2.91 -16.71 -4.09
N LEU A 203 1.89 -17.57 -3.95
CA LEU A 203 0.55 -17.30 -4.45
C LEU A 203 -0.06 -16.06 -3.78
N ALA A 204 0.08 -15.93 -2.45
CA ALA A 204 -0.42 -14.77 -1.72
C ALA A 204 0.27 -13.47 -2.18
N ALA A 205 1.58 -13.48 -2.40
CA ALA A 205 2.30 -12.32 -2.91
C ALA A 205 1.84 -11.96 -4.33
N MET A 206 1.69 -12.94 -5.22
CA MET A 206 1.19 -12.72 -6.59
C MET A 206 -0.21 -12.09 -6.58
N LEU A 207 -1.13 -12.63 -5.77
CA LEU A 207 -2.49 -12.10 -5.64
C LEU A 207 -2.51 -10.70 -5.04
N PHE A 208 -1.65 -10.41 -4.07
CA PHE A 208 -1.49 -9.05 -3.55
C PHE A 208 -1.04 -8.07 -4.65
N PHE A 209 -0.06 -8.45 -5.48
CA PHE A 209 0.35 -7.63 -6.62
C PHE A 209 -0.76 -7.45 -7.66
N VAL A 210 -1.51 -8.51 -7.97
CA VAL A 210 -2.69 -8.43 -8.85
C VAL A 210 -3.71 -7.45 -8.29
N SER A 211 -3.92 -7.45 -6.97
CA SER A 211 -4.83 -6.49 -6.34
C SER A 211 -4.40 -5.04 -6.54
N VAL A 212 -3.12 -4.74 -6.27
CA VAL A 212 -2.55 -3.39 -6.46
C VAL A 212 -2.64 -2.95 -7.93
N LEU A 213 -2.39 -3.87 -8.88
CA LEU A 213 -2.54 -3.58 -10.31
C LEU A 213 -3.99 -3.33 -10.71
N GLY A 214 -4.94 -4.06 -10.12
CA GLY A 214 -6.38 -3.83 -10.32
C GLY A 214 -6.80 -2.42 -9.91
N GLU A 215 -6.42 -1.96 -8.70
CA GLU A 215 -6.65 -0.57 -8.26
C GLU A 215 -5.98 0.44 -9.20
N GLY A 216 -4.73 0.17 -9.61
CA GLY A 216 -4.00 1.03 -10.54
C GLY A 216 -4.71 1.18 -11.89
N LEU A 217 -5.30 0.10 -12.41
CA LEU A 217 -6.06 0.10 -13.64
C LEU A 217 -7.31 0.98 -13.51
N VAL A 218 -8.08 0.83 -12.43
CA VAL A 218 -9.27 1.65 -12.13
C VAL A 218 -8.90 3.13 -12.14
N LEU A 219 -7.83 3.51 -11.45
CA LEU A 219 -7.35 4.89 -11.42
C LEU A 219 -6.79 5.42 -12.74
N SER A 220 -6.28 4.54 -13.60
CA SER A 220 -5.79 4.90 -14.94
C SER A 220 -6.91 5.03 -15.97
N ARG A 221 -8.16 4.75 -15.61
CA ARG A 221 -9.31 4.91 -16.49
C ARG A 221 -10.22 6.01 -15.99
N LEU A 222 -10.27 6.16 -14.67
CA LEU A 222 -11.11 7.12 -13.98
C LEU A 222 -10.29 8.32 -13.50
N TYR A 223 -9.54 8.94 -14.42
CA TYR A 223 -8.64 10.06 -14.13
C TYR A 223 -9.33 11.23 -13.41
N THR A 224 -10.59 11.51 -13.77
CA THR A 224 -11.39 12.61 -13.21
C THR A 224 -11.88 12.38 -11.79
N LEU A 225 -11.76 11.15 -11.27
CA LEU A 225 -12.51 10.73 -10.08
C LEU A 225 -11.85 11.02 -8.74
N PHE A 226 -10.74 11.75 -8.64
CA PHE A 226 -10.18 12.20 -7.36
C PHE A 226 -10.97 13.36 -6.70
#